data_AF-A0A7M2J4H9-F1
#
_entry.id   AF-A0A7M2J4H9-F1
#
_cell.length_a   1.000
_cell.length_b   1.000
_cell.length_c   1.000
_cell.angle_alpha   90.00
_cell.angle_beta   90.00
_cell.angle_gamma   90.00
#
_symmetry.space_group_name_H-M   'P 1'
#
loop_
_entity.id
_entity.type
_entity.pdbx_description
1 polymer ?
#
loop_
_entity_poly.entity_id
_entity_poly.type
_entity_poly.pdbx_seq_one_letter_code
_entity_poly.pdbx_strand_id
1 'polypeptide(L)'
;MSARDSNAAKYHLDDSLNTWSTRWVLDANMLLCTGCTRGQYARDADQPFPHGDGCRLASELTLYPWRELAELLRAVTQVSA
;
A
#
# COMPACT_ATOMS: atom_id res chain seq x y z
N MET A 1 7.72 -9.35 24.89
CA MET A 1 8.54 -9.06 23.69
C MET A 1 9.80 -8.35 24.14
N SER A 2 10.96 -8.71 23.62
CA SER A 2 12.22 -8.00 23.91
C SER A 2 12.26 -6.67 23.16
N ALA A 3 13.01 -5.68 23.65
CA ALA A 3 13.24 -4.41 22.95
C ALA A 3 13.79 -4.63 21.52
N ARG A 4 14.54 -5.72 21.31
CA ARG A 4 15.03 -6.13 19.98
C ARG A 4 13.90 -6.51 19.02
N ASP A 5 12.89 -7.22 19.51
CA ASP A 5 11.74 -7.68 18.70
C ASP A 5 10.87 -6.48 18.28
N SER A 6 10.66 -5.53 19.22
CA SER A 6 9.92 -4.31 18.96
C SER A 6 10.61 -3.41 17.92
N ASN A 7 11.94 -3.30 17.95
CA ASN A 7 12.68 -2.54 16.96
C ASN A 7 12.64 -3.20 15.57
N ALA A 8 12.74 -4.53 15.51
CA ALA A 8 12.61 -5.26 14.25
C ALA A 8 11.23 -5.05 13.61
N ALA A 9 10.15 -5.05 14.42
CA ALA A 9 8.79 -4.79 13.93
C ALA A 9 8.62 -3.37 13.36
N LYS A 10 9.25 -2.36 13.99
CA LYS A 10 9.27 -0.97 13.50
C LYS A 10 9.93 -0.86 12.14
N TYR A 11 11.13 -1.40 11.98
CA TYR A 11 11.84 -1.35 10.70
C TYR A 11 11.12 -2.12 9.59
N HIS A 12 10.49 -3.24 9.92
CA HIS A 12 9.69 -3.99 8.95
C HIS A 12 8.47 -3.18 8.46
N LEU A 13 7.82 -2.43 9.37
CA LEU A 13 6.72 -1.55 9.00
C LEU A 13 7.18 -0.42 8.07
N ASP A 14 8.30 0.24 8.39
CA ASP A 14 8.88 1.29 7.54
C ASP A 14 9.22 0.76 6.14
N ASP A 15 9.86 -0.41 6.05
CA ASP A 15 10.23 -1.04 4.77
C ASP A 15 8.99 -1.43 3.94
N SER A 16 7.94 -1.93 4.61
CA SER A 16 6.69 -2.31 3.95
C SER A 16 5.96 -1.09 3.38
N LEU A 17 5.88 0.01 4.13
CA LEU A 17 5.30 1.27 3.66
C LEU A 17 6.11 1.87 2.51
N ASN A 18 7.44 1.88 2.62
CA ASN A 18 8.33 2.35 1.56
C ASN A 18 8.15 1.53 0.29
N THR A 19 8.16 0.20 0.39
CA THR A 19 7.94 -0.70 -0.74
C THR A 19 6.58 -0.46 -1.39
N TRP A 20 5.52 -0.32 -0.59
CA TRP A 20 4.18 -0.01 -1.10
C TRP A 20 4.15 1.34 -1.85
N SER A 21 4.82 2.37 -1.32
CA SER A 21 4.89 3.70 -1.95
C SER A 21 5.60 3.71 -3.31
N THR A 22 6.42 2.70 -3.63
CA THR A 22 7.05 2.59 -4.96
C THR A 22 6.04 2.32 -6.08
N ARG A 23 4.88 1.75 -5.73
CA ARG A 23 3.81 1.38 -6.68
C ARG A 23 2.65 2.37 -6.67
N TRP A 24 2.44 3.07 -5.55
CA TRP A 24 1.22 3.82 -5.30
C TRP A 24 1.49 5.21 -4.71
N VAL A 25 0.71 6.19 -5.14
CA VAL A 25 0.64 7.52 -4.54
C VAL A 25 -0.78 7.73 -4.05
N LEU A 26 -0.94 8.12 -2.78
CA LEU A 26 -2.21 8.60 -2.25
C LEU A 26 -2.31 10.10 -2.48
N ASP A 27 -3.24 10.51 -3.32
CA ASP A 27 -3.57 11.91 -3.60
C ASP A 27 -5.02 12.18 -3.22
N ALA A 28 -5.22 13.01 -2.20
CA ALA A 28 -6.51 13.22 -1.55
C ALA A 28 -7.22 11.89 -1.20
N ASN A 29 -8.31 11.56 -1.90
CA ASN A 29 -9.10 10.34 -1.70
C ASN A 29 -8.91 9.31 -2.83
N MET A 30 -7.79 9.39 -3.57
CA MET A 30 -7.51 8.59 -4.75
C MET A 30 -6.11 7.97 -4.66
N LEU A 31 -6.00 6.69 -4.99
CA LEU A 31 -4.71 6.04 -5.22
C LEU A 31 -4.36 6.11 -6.69
N LEU A 32 -3.14 6.56 -6.99
CA LEU A 32 -2.56 6.63 -8.31
C LEU A 32 -1.48 5.56 -8.48
N CYS A 33 -1.48 4.87 -9.61
CA CYS A 33 -0.38 3.97 -9.97
C CYS A 33 0.83 4.77 -10.45
N THR A 34 2.00 4.57 -9.85
CA THR A 34 3.25 5.25 -10.28
C THR A 34 3.70 4.83 -11.68
N GLY A 35 3.23 3.68 -12.18
CA GLY A 35 3.60 3.13 -13.48
C GLY A 35 2.71 3.60 -14.65
N CYS A 36 1.41 3.83 -14.42
CA CYS A 36 0.47 4.18 -15.50
C CYS A 36 -0.44 5.37 -15.20
N THR A 37 -0.25 6.04 -14.05
CA THR A 37 -0.98 7.24 -13.58
C THR A 37 -2.50 7.14 -13.51
N ARG A 38 -3.09 5.99 -13.84
CA ARG A 38 -4.49 5.66 -13.55
C ARG A 38 -4.76 5.81 -12.06
N GLY A 39 -5.98 6.22 -11.73
CA GLY A 39 -6.44 6.45 -10.38
C GLY A 39 -7.63 5.58 -10.00
N GLN A 40 -7.74 5.24 -8.73
CA GLN A 40 -8.91 4.61 -8.13
C GLN A 40 -9.30 5.36 -6.85
N TYR A 41 -10.56 5.78 -6.75
CA TYR A 41 -11.06 6.43 -5.54
C TYR A 41 -11.25 5.43 -4.39
N ALA A 42 -11.20 5.91 -3.15
CA ALA A 42 -11.41 5.08 -1.96
C ALA A 42 -12.79 4.40 -1.92
N ARG A 43 -13.82 5.00 -2.51
CA ARG A 43 -15.17 4.42 -2.60
C ARG A 43 -15.24 3.15 -3.45
N ASP A 44 -14.25 2.93 -4.30
CA ASP A 44 -14.16 1.81 -5.23
C ASP A 44 -13.14 0.75 -4.75
N ALA A 45 -12.74 0.80 -3.46
CA ALA A 45 -11.68 -0.02 -2.88
C ALA A 45 -11.98 -1.54 -2.87
N ASP A 46 -13.23 -1.94 -3.08
CA ASP A 46 -13.63 -3.34 -3.19
C ASP A 46 -13.37 -3.91 -4.60
N GLN A 47 -13.20 -3.06 -5.60
CA GLN A 47 -12.93 -3.43 -6.99
C GLN A 47 -11.43 -3.58 -7.28
N PRO A 48 -11.06 -4.43 -8.25
CA PRO A 48 -9.69 -4.47 -8.77
C PRO A 48 -9.23 -3.11 -9.30
N PHE A 49 -7.96 -2.77 -9.07
CA PHE A 49 -7.39 -1.50 -9.53
C PHE A 49 -7.36 -1.43 -11.07
N PRO A 50 -7.90 -0.36 -11.68
CA PRO A 50 -8.02 -0.24 -13.13
C PRO A 50 -6.72 0.27 -13.76
N HIS A 51 -5.71 -0.60 -13.86
CA HIS A 51 -4.46 -0.28 -14.55
C HIS A 51 -4.70 0.09 -16.02
N GLY A 52 -3.80 0.92 -16.57
CA GLY A 52 -3.77 1.21 -18.00
C GLY A 52 -3.13 0.07 -18.79
N ASP A 53 -3.47 -0.04 -20.07
CA ASP A 53 -2.92 -1.06 -20.97
C ASP A 53 -1.39 -1.02 -20.99
N GLY A 54 -0.75 -2.19 -20.89
CA GLY A 54 0.70 -2.32 -20.89
C GLY A 54 1.41 -1.78 -19.64
N CYS A 55 0.69 -1.48 -18.55
CA CYS A 55 1.32 -1.05 -17.30
C CYS A 55 2.28 -2.11 -16.76
N ARG A 56 3.56 -1.78 -16.63
CA ARG A 56 4.61 -2.66 -16.08
C ARG A 56 4.36 -3.11 -14.64
N LEU A 57 3.50 -2.40 -13.91
CA LEU A 57 3.16 -2.72 -12.53
C LEU A 57 1.87 -3.54 -12.42
N ALA A 58 1.12 -3.72 -13.51
CA ALA A 58 -0.11 -4.51 -13.49
C ALA A 58 0.23 -5.99 -13.26
N SER A 59 -0.29 -6.56 -12.18
CA SER A 59 -0.18 -7.97 -11.83
C SER A 59 -1.28 -8.38 -10.86
N GLU A 60 -1.41 -9.67 -10.60
CA GLU A 60 -2.32 -10.19 -9.56
C GLU A 60 -2.02 -9.64 -8.16
N LEU A 61 -0.78 -9.18 -7.92
CA LEU A 61 -0.34 -8.61 -6.65
C LEU A 61 -0.67 -7.12 -6.49
N THR A 62 -1.22 -6.47 -7.52
CA THR A 62 -1.52 -5.02 -7.50
C THR A 62 -3.01 -4.73 -7.67
N LEU A 63 -3.86 -5.74 -7.51
CA LEU A 63 -5.30 -5.61 -7.72
C LEU A 63 -6.01 -4.83 -6.61
N TYR A 64 -5.51 -4.84 -5.37
CA TYR A 64 -6.25 -4.28 -4.23
C TYR A 64 -5.41 -3.35 -3.34
N PRO A 65 -4.90 -2.24 -3.89
CA PRO A 65 -3.93 -1.40 -3.17
C PRO A 65 -4.53 -0.68 -1.95
N TRP A 66 -5.84 -0.41 -1.95
CA TRP A 66 -6.54 0.11 -0.76
C TRP A 66 -6.61 -0.91 0.38
N ARG A 67 -6.75 -2.20 0.08
CA ARG A 67 -6.75 -3.27 1.09
C ARG A 67 -5.35 -3.42 1.68
N GLU A 68 -4.34 -3.42 0.82
CA GLU A 68 -2.92 -3.40 1.23
C GLU A 68 -2.62 -2.21 2.15
N LEU A 69 -3.03 -0.99 1.76
CA LEU A 69 -2.83 0.20 2.59
C LEU A 69 -3.54 0.08 3.94
N ALA A 70 -4.77 -0.42 3.97
CA ALA A 70 -5.50 -0.61 5.22
C ALA A 70 -4.81 -1.60 6.17
N GLU A 71 -4.18 -2.65 5.64
CA GLU A 71 -3.38 -3.60 6.43
C GLU A 71 -2.13 -2.95 7.00
N LEU A 72 -1.39 -2.20 6.19
CA LEU A 72 -0.20 -1.45 6.62
C LEU A 72 -0.56 -0.44 7.72
N LEU A 73 -1.65 0.31 7.54
CA LEU A 73 -2.10 1.30 8.53
C LEU A 73 -2.59 0.64 9.84
N ARG A 74 -3.21 -0.55 9.79
CA ARG A 74 -3.52 -1.31 11.01
C ARG A 74 -2.25 -1.67 11.77
N ALA A 75 -1.20 -2.11 11.06
CA ALA A 75 0.08 -2.45 11.68
C ALA A 75 0.76 -1.25 12.37
N VAL A 76 0.60 -0.02 11.86
CA VAL A 76 1.10 1.21 12.52
C VAL A 76 0.59 1.34 13.96
N THR A 77 -0.70 1.06 14.17
CA THR A 77 -1.32 1.16 15.50
C THR A 77 -0.90 0.04 16.46
N GLN A 78 -0.38 -1.07 15.93
CA GLN A 78 0.02 -2.23 16.71
C GLN A 78 1.50 -2.19 17.12
N VAL A 79 2.35 -1.58 16.29
CA VAL A 79 3.80 -1.46 16.54
C VAL A 79 4.13 -0.25 17.44
N SER A 80 3.18 0.69 17.56
CA SER A 80 3.29 1.87 18.42
C SER A 80 2.86 1.62 19.89
N ALA A 81 2.35 0.42 20.18
CA ALA A 81 1.86 0.01 21.51
C ALA A 81 2.95 -0.73 22.33
#